data_AF-A0A6I0EH70-F1
#
_entry.id   AF-A0A6I0EH70-F1
#
_cell.length_a   1.000
_cell.length_b   1.000
_cell.length_c   1.000
_cell.angle_alpha   90.00
_cell.angle_beta   90.00
_cell.angle_gamma   90.00
#
_symmetry.space_group_name_H-M   'P 1'
#
loop_
_entity.id
_entity.type
_entity.pdbx_description
1 polymer ?
#
loop_
_entity_poly.entity_id
_entity_poly.type
_entity_poly.pdbx_seq_one_letter_code
_entity_poly.pdbx_strand_id
1 'polypeptide(L)'
;MTTIVIHGTQAHRSAVHATWWWNSWHEGGFLDAVRHGMEQASGRHDLWRVNGVPVSEVPELAAKRSLWSLSLGSRALAQHNGHFIWAGAAMGIARGAASEQLAAYLNAIHELTREPLRIIAHSHGCNIVKLASASKKLAPGVHIASAVFLACPHFFTPHAIEDYQLPYPLSPQRFGRILNVYSRHDSVQATLASHLSGQMFATAIAEMLSPTAFRVDQDPAARHLYENVELAVAADCSEQEAHTVMHGATIGGPVGAWLDSNCTFTEVLRSHHSGVLPPIPAQDYGA
;
A
#
# COMPACT_ATOMS: atom_id res chain seq x y z
N MET A 1 -5.99 -15.11 -8.78
CA MET A 1 -5.40 -14.40 -7.62
C MET A 1 -6.38 -13.33 -7.21
N THR A 2 -6.16 -12.66 -6.08
CA THR A 2 -6.97 -11.51 -5.65
C THR A 2 -6.05 -10.32 -5.46
N THR A 3 -6.37 -9.18 -6.08
CA THR A 3 -5.64 -7.93 -5.86
C THR A 3 -6.36 -7.03 -4.87
N ILE A 4 -5.68 -6.69 -3.76
CA ILE A 4 -6.20 -5.88 -2.67
C ILE A 4 -5.54 -4.51 -2.71
N VAL A 5 -6.35 -3.46 -2.75
CA VAL A 5 -5.89 -2.07 -2.67
C VAL A 5 -6.00 -1.56 -1.25
N ILE A 6 -4.92 -0.97 -0.73
CA ILE A 6 -4.79 -0.47 0.65
C ILE A 6 -4.28 0.96 0.61
N HIS A 7 -5.15 1.90 0.97
CA HIS A 7 -4.74 3.29 1.06
C HIS A 7 -4.30 3.68 2.46
N GLY A 8 -3.34 4.60 2.57
CA GLY A 8 -3.02 5.24 3.83
C GLY A 8 -2.51 6.65 3.69
N THR A 9 -3.34 7.65 3.95
CA THR A 9 -2.88 9.05 4.10
C THR A 9 -3.66 9.76 5.19
N GLN A 10 -3.06 10.78 5.79
CA GLN A 10 -3.67 11.79 6.69
C GLN A 10 -4.85 12.53 6.02
N ALA A 11 -5.90 11.83 5.61
CA ALA A 11 -7.15 12.48 5.32
C ALA A 11 -7.72 12.91 6.67
N HIS A 12 -7.48 14.16 7.03
CA HIS A 12 -8.08 14.84 8.17
C HIS A 12 -9.63 14.94 8.04
N ARG A 13 -10.19 14.38 6.96
CA ARG A 13 -11.61 14.10 6.73
C ARG A 13 -11.79 12.59 6.71
N SER A 14 -12.82 12.09 7.40
CA SER A 14 -13.10 10.64 7.61
C SER A 14 -12.81 9.77 6.39
N ALA A 15 -12.46 8.49 6.59
CA ALA A 15 -12.29 7.47 5.54
C ALA A 15 -13.27 7.54 4.35
N VAL A 16 -14.51 7.96 4.63
CA VAL A 16 -15.62 8.12 3.69
C VAL A 16 -15.44 9.31 2.72
N HIS A 17 -14.52 10.24 2.99
CA HIS A 17 -14.24 11.42 2.17
C HIS A 17 -12.87 11.36 1.47
N ALA A 18 -11.97 10.48 1.90
CA ALA A 18 -10.73 10.17 1.19
C ALA A 18 -11.02 9.14 0.09
N THR A 19 -11.90 9.50 -0.83
CA THR A 19 -12.51 8.57 -1.78
C THR A 19 -11.70 8.38 -3.05
N TRP A 20 -10.51 8.97 -3.21
CA TRP A 20 -9.78 8.86 -4.48
C TRP A 20 -9.62 7.40 -4.91
N TRP A 21 -9.24 6.48 -4.01
CA TRP A 21 -9.09 5.05 -4.34
C TRP A 21 -10.44 4.39 -4.65
N TRP A 22 -11.54 4.84 -4.03
CA TRP A 22 -12.89 4.34 -4.31
C TRP A 22 -13.48 4.91 -5.61
N ASN A 23 -13.18 6.17 -5.92
CA ASN A 23 -13.68 6.92 -7.06
C ASN A 23 -12.78 6.76 -8.30
N SER A 24 -11.55 6.28 -8.14
CA SER A 24 -10.58 6.04 -9.22
C SER A 24 -10.96 4.89 -10.17
N TRP A 25 -12.16 4.32 -10.00
CA TRP A 25 -12.77 3.37 -10.93
C TRP A 25 -13.42 4.03 -12.14
N HIS A 26 -13.63 5.35 -12.12
CA HIS A 26 -14.11 6.07 -13.29
C HIS A 26 -13.04 6.10 -14.40
N GLU A 27 -13.49 6.28 -15.65
CA GLU A 27 -12.59 6.42 -16.80
C GLU A 27 -11.56 7.53 -16.53
N GLY A 28 -10.28 7.22 -16.74
CA GLY A 28 -9.18 8.13 -16.44
C GLY A 28 -8.76 8.15 -14.96
N GLY A 29 -9.37 7.31 -14.11
CA GLY A 29 -8.91 7.08 -12.74
C GLY A 29 -7.81 6.01 -12.65
N PHE A 30 -7.10 5.99 -11.52
CA PHE A 30 -6.02 5.03 -11.29
C PHE A 30 -6.44 3.57 -11.33
N LEU A 31 -7.49 3.17 -10.61
CA LEU A 31 -7.90 1.76 -10.59
C LEU A 31 -8.49 1.30 -11.92
N ASP A 32 -9.14 2.20 -12.67
CA ASP A 32 -9.52 1.93 -14.06
C ASP A 32 -8.29 1.70 -14.95
N ALA A 33 -7.26 2.54 -14.83
CA ALA A 33 -6.00 2.35 -15.55
C ALA A 33 -5.29 1.05 -15.14
N VAL A 34 -5.24 0.71 -13.83
CA VAL A 34 -4.69 -0.58 -13.36
C VAL A 34 -5.46 -1.74 -13.97
N ARG A 35 -6.79 -1.70 -13.97
CA ARG A 35 -7.63 -2.73 -14.60
C ARG A 35 -7.22 -2.93 -16.06
N HIS A 36 -7.17 -1.85 -16.84
CA HIS A 36 -6.77 -1.91 -18.25
C HIS A 36 -5.36 -2.48 -18.42
N GLY A 37 -4.41 -2.10 -17.56
CA GLY A 37 -3.05 -2.64 -17.59
C GLY A 37 -3.01 -4.15 -17.35
N MET A 38 -3.78 -4.66 -16.38
CA MET A 38 -3.89 -6.10 -16.12
C MET A 38 -4.52 -6.83 -17.31
N GLU A 39 -5.64 -6.31 -17.83
CA GLU A 39 -6.33 -6.87 -19.00
C GLU A 39 -5.43 -6.92 -20.24
N GLN A 40 -4.61 -5.89 -20.47
CA GLN A 40 -3.64 -5.89 -21.57
C GLN A 40 -2.53 -6.94 -21.39
N ALA A 41 -2.08 -7.16 -20.15
CA ALA A 41 -1.00 -8.10 -19.86
C ALA A 41 -1.44 -9.57 -19.87
N SER A 42 -2.65 -9.87 -19.38
CA SER A 42 -3.09 -11.25 -19.13
C SER A 42 -4.45 -11.62 -19.72
N GLY A 43 -5.18 -10.65 -20.28
CA GLY A 43 -6.57 -10.82 -20.71
C GLY A 43 -7.61 -10.82 -19.59
N ARG A 44 -7.21 -10.56 -18.34
CA ARG A 44 -8.10 -10.55 -17.17
C ARG A 44 -7.66 -9.54 -16.11
N HIS A 45 -8.52 -9.27 -15.14
CA HIS A 45 -8.17 -8.53 -13.93
C HIS A 45 -8.82 -9.16 -12.70
N ASP A 46 -8.22 -8.96 -11.53
CA ASP A 46 -8.69 -9.49 -10.25
C ASP A 46 -8.68 -8.45 -9.11
N LEU A 47 -8.67 -7.16 -9.48
CA LEU A 47 -8.87 -6.03 -8.57
C LEU A 47 -10.14 -6.22 -7.76
N TRP A 48 -9.97 -6.40 -6.45
CA TRP A 48 -11.02 -6.70 -5.48
C TRP A 48 -11.99 -7.78 -5.93
N ARG A 49 -11.46 -8.85 -6.53
CA ARG A 49 -12.22 -10.05 -6.87
C ARG A 49 -11.67 -11.27 -6.16
N VAL A 50 -12.55 -12.08 -5.60
CA VAL A 50 -12.26 -13.36 -4.96
C VAL A 50 -12.96 -14.44 -5.77
N ASN A 51 -12.19 -15.38 -6.31
CA ASN A 51 -12.71 -16.43 -7.21
C ASN A 51 -13.53 -15.86 -8.39
N GLY A 52 -13.09 -14.73 -8.95
CA GLY A 52 -13.75 -14.04 -10.07
C GLY A 52 -14.94 -13.15 -9.68
N VAL A 53 -15.44 -13.27 -8.45
CA VAL A 53 -16.60 -12.52 -7.94
C VAL A 53 -16.13 -11.25 -7.23
N PRO A 54 -16.78 -10.08 -7.41
CA PRO A 54 -16.46 -8.88 -6.64
C PRO A 54 -16.49 -9.14 -5.14
N VAL A 55 -15.51 -8.64 -4.42
CA VAL A 55 -15.40 -8.80 -2.95
C VAL A 55 -16.64 -8.30 -2.21
N SER A 56 -17.37 -7.32 -2.78
CA SER A 56 -18.65 -6.84 -2.25
C SER A 56 -19.79 -7.85 -2.28
N GLU A 57 -19.69 -8.88 -3.11
CA GLU A 57 -20.67 -9.94 -3.26
C GLU A 57 -20.27 -11.19 -2.46
N VAL A 58 -19.13 -11.19 -1.77
CA VAL A 58 -18.63 -12.32 -0.97
C VAL A 58 -19.18 -12.22 0.47
N PRO A 59 -20.17 -13.04 0.87
CA PRO A 59 -20.86 -12.87 2.16
C PRO A 59 -19.96 -13.10 3.38
N GLU A 60 -18.89 -13.88 3.23
CA GLU A 60 -17.90 -14.15 4.27
C GLU A 60 -17.06 -12.91 4.59
N LEU A 61 -16.88 -12.02 3.61
CA LEU A 61 -16.15 -10.76 3.75
C LEU A 61 -17.08 -9.57 4.04
N ALA A 62 -18.41 -9.75 3.95
CA ALA A 62 -19.35 -8.72 4.34
C ALA A 62 -19.11 -8.37 5.83
N ALA A 63 -19.12 -7.07 6.16
CA ALA A 63 -18.88 -6.60 7.51
C ALA A 63 -19.94 -7.17 8.47
N LYS A 64 -19.66 -8.31 9.10
CA LYS A 64 -20.55 -8.93 10.07
C LYS A 64 -20.51 -8.09 11.34
N ARG A 65 -21.47 -7.17 11.49
CA ARG A 65 -21.84 -6.61 12.80
C ARG A 65 -22.40 -7.75 13.64
N SER A 66 -21.54 -8.53 14.29
CA SER A 66 -22.01 -9.49 15.29
C SER A 66 -22.38 -8.72 16.57
N LEU A 67 -23.45 -9.12 17.26
CA LEU A 67 -23.82 -8.59 18.59
C LEU A 67 -22.68 -8.76 19.62
N TRP A 68 -21.77 -9.71 19.37
CA TRP A 68 -20.57 -9.99 20.17
C TRP A 68 -19.35 -9.11 19.82
N SER A 69 -19.36 -8.41 18.68
CA SER A 69 -18.31 -7.43 18.32
C SER A 69 -18.32 -6.18 19.21
N LEU A 70 -19.36 -6.03 20.04
CA LEU A 70 -19.49 -4.99 21.06
C LEU A 70 -18.90 -5.36 22.42
N SER A 71 -18.72 -6.66 22.75
CA SER A 71 -18.43 -7.08 24.13
C SER A 71 -16.97 -7.43 24.44
N LEU A 72 -16.06 -7.51 23.46
CA LEU A 72 -14.67 -7.91 23.71
C LEU A 72 -13.69 -7.45 22.63
N GLY A 73 -13.64 -6.14 22.33
CA GLY A 73 -12.58 -5.53 21.50
C GLY A 73 -12.45 -6.06 20.06
N SER A 74 -13.27 -7.03 19.65
CA SER A 74 -13.39 -7.63 18.34
C SER A 74 -14.20 -6.71 17.44
N ARG A 75 -13.63 -5.52 17.19
CA ARG A 75 -14.12 -4.57 16.20
C ARG A 75 -14.20 -5.30 14.86
N ALA A 76 -15.39 -5.25 14.24
CA ALA A 76 -15.60 -5.66 12.86
C ALA A 76 -14.38 -5.27 12.02
N LEU A 77 -13.87 -6.22 11.22
CA LEU A 77 -12.81 -5.97 10.25
C LEU A 77 -13.10 -4.62 9.60
N ALA A 78 -12.14 -3.68 9.61
CA ALA A 78 -12.36 -2.37 9.02
C ALA A 78 -12.61 -2.56 7.53
N GLN A 79 -13.89 -2.67 7.17
CA GLN A 79 -14.35 -3.12 5.87
C GLN A 79 -15.58 -2.34 5.45
N HIS A 80 -15.73 -2.17 4.14
CA HIS A 80 -16.92 -1.61 3.51
C HIS A 80 -17.21 -2.36 2.21
N ASN A 81 -18.41 -2.92 2.11
CA ASN A 81 -18.79 -3.78 0.99
C ASN A 81 -17.71 -4.83 0.70
N GLY A 82 -17.26 -5.55 1.72
CA GLY A 82 -16.20 -6.57 1.61
C GLY A 82 -14.76 -6.05 1.51
N HIS A 83 -14.54 -4.80 1.10
CA HIS A 83 -13.22 -4.22 0.91
C HIS A 83 -12.58 -3.84 2.23
N PHE A 84 -11.31 -4.14 2.43
CA PHE A 84 -10.56 -3.58 3.57
C PHE A 84 -10.43 -2.06 3.45
N ILE A 85 -10.70 -1.36 4.54
CA ILE A 85 -10.59 0.09 4.66
C ILE A 85 -9.69 0.44 5.83
N TRP A 86 -8.75 1.34 5.58
CA TRP A 86 -8.07 2.05 6.65
C TRP A 86 -7.97 3.54 6.32
N ALA A 87 -8.32 4.38 7.30
CA ALA A 87 -8.11 5.82 7.22
C ALA A 87 -7.00 6.26 8.17
N GLY A 88 -5.77 6.09 7.69
CA GLY A 88 -4.81 7.19 7.68
C GLY A 88 -4.33 7.78 9.00
N ALA A 89 -4.69 7.21 10.14
CA ALA A 89 -4.34 7.77 11.44
C ALA A 89 -2.81 7.92 11.56
N ALA A 90 -2.36 9.11 11.96
CA ALA A 90 -0.94 9.46 11.99
C ALA A 90 -0.13 8.68 13.05
N MET A 91 -0.80 8.06 14.02
CA MET A 91 -0.16 7.39 15.15
C MET A 91 0.31 5.97 14.83
N GLY A 92 1.47 5.57 15.38
CA GLY A 92 2.03 4.22 15.25
C GLY A 92 1.11 3.13 15.77
N ILE A 93 0.47 3.37 16.92
CA ILE A 93 -0.50 2.44 17.54
C ILE A 93 -1.67 2.17 16.59
N ALA A 94 -2.18 3.19 15.90
CA ALA A 94 -3.29 3.03 14.97
C ALA A 94 -2.89 2.19 13.74
N ARG A 95 -1.65 2.33 13.25
CA ARG A 95 -1.11 1.47 12.18
C ARG A 95 -0.90 0.03 12.65
N GLY A 96 -0.41 -0.18 13.87
CA GLY A 96 -0.31 -1.52 14.46
C GLY A 96 -1.66 -2.20 14.62
N ALA A 97 -2.69 -1.48 15.08
CA ALA A 97 -4.04 -2.01 15.13
C ALA A 97 -4.60 -2.33 13.72
N ALA A 98 -4.33 -1.47 12.74
CA ALA A 98 -4.76 -1.68 11.37
C ALA A 98 -4.04 -2.86 10.69
N SER A 99 -2.77 -3.11 11.01
CA SER A 99 -2.03 -4.25 10.46
C SER A 99 -2.55 -5.58 10.98
N GLU A 100 -2.99 -5.61 12.24
CA GLU A 100 -3.63 -6.80 12.82
C GLU A 100 -5.00 -7.07 12.17
N GLN A 101 -5.77 -6.02 11.86
CA GLN A 101 -7.02 -6.14 11.11
C GLN A 101 -6.78 -6.57 9.67
N LEU A 102 -5.74 -6.03 9.02
CA LEU A 102 -5.34 -6.45 7.69
C LEU A 102 -4.92 -7.93 7.69
N ALA A 103 -4.11 -8.38 8.66
CA ALA A 103 -3.72 -9.78 8.75
C ALA A 103 -4.93 -10.72 8.87
N ALA A 104 -5.91 -10.36 9.69
CA ALA A 104 -7.17 -11.11 9.79
C ALA A 104 -7.97 -11.12 8.47
N TYR A 105 -7.99 -9.99 7.74
CA TYR A 105 -8.62 -9.92 6.42
C TYR A 105 -7.93 -10.80 5.38
N LEU A 106 -6.59 -10.77 5.34
CA LEU A 106 -5.80 -11.60 4.42
C LEU A 106 -5.99 -13.10 4.73
N ASN A 107 -6.10 -13.47 5.99
CA ASN A 107 -6.44 -14.85 6.38
C ASN A 107 -7.80 -15.27 5.83
N ALA A 108 -8.83 -14.42 5.95
CA ALA A 108 -10.17 -14.71 5.43
C ALA A 108 -10.16 -14.90 3.90
N ILE A 109 -9.46 -14.03 3.15
CA ILE A 109 -9.31 -14.20 1.70
C ILE A 109 -8.53 -15.48 1.38
N HIS A 110 -7.48 -15.78 2.13
CA HIS A 110 -6.71 -17.00 1.93
C HIS A 110 -7.54 -18.26 2.19
N GLU A 111 -8.44 -18.26 3.18
CA GLU A 111 -9.35 -19.38 3.42
C GLU A 111 -10.31 -19.62 2.25
N LEU A 112 -10.76 -18.54 1.59
CA LEU A 112 -11.69 -18.57 0.46
C LEU A 112 -11.05 -18.97 -0.87
N THR A 113 -9.79 -18.60 -1.08
CA THR A 113 -9.10 -18.76 -2.38
C THR A 113 -8.00 -19.81 -2.36
N ARG A 114 -7.25 -19.90 -1.25
CA ARG A 114 -5.96 -20.60 -1.13
C ARG A 114 -4.90 -20.13 -2.13
N GLU A 115 -5.16 -19.06 -2.87
CA GLU A 115 -4.25 -18.52 -3.87
C GLU A 115 -3.30 -17.48 -3.27
N PRO A 116 -2.13 -17.26 -3.89
CA PRO A 116 -1.32 -16.09 -3.61
C PRO A 116 -2.09 -14.78 -3.85
N LEU A 117 -1.81 -13.79 -3.01
CA LEU A 117 -2.44 -12.48 -3.05
C LEU A 117 -1.57 -11.47 -3.80
N ARG A 118 -2.21 -10.42 -4.31
CA ARG A 118 -1.55 -9.22 -4.83
C ARG A 118 -1.98 -8.02 -4.01
N ILE A 119 -1.08 -7.07 -3.80
CA ILE A 119 -1.38 -5.87 -3.02
C ILE A 119 -0.95 -4.63 -3.79
N ILE A 120 -1.81 -3.62 -3.81
CA ILE A 120 -1.43 -2.24 -4.11
C ILE A 120 -1.59 -1.46 -2.82
N ALA A 121 -0.54 -0.80 -2.36
CA ALA A 121 -0.57 0.02 -1.18
C ALA A 121 0.00 1.41 -1.47
N HIS A 122 -0.58 2.42 -0.81
CA HIS A 122 -0.15 3.80 -0.97
C HIS A 122 0.22 4.42 0.37
N SER A 123 1.34 5.16 0.39
CA SER A 123 1.82 5.93 1.54
C SER A 123 1.87 5.07 2.80
N HIS A 124 1.27 5.47 3.92
CA HIS A 124 1.28 4.66 5.15
C HIS A 124 0.54 3.33 5.05
N GLY A 125 -0.28 3.12 4.01
CA GLY A 125 -0.86 1.82 3.69
C GLY A 125 0.23 0.77 3.47
N CYS A 126 1.36 1.17 2.88
CA CYS A 126 2.53 0.32 2.69
C CYS A 126 3.10 -0.15 4.03
N ASN A 127 3.18 0.73 5.02
CA ASN A 127 3.67 0.37 6.36
C ASN A 127 2.74 -0.64 7.07
N ILE A 128 1.44 -0.55 6.85
CA ILE A 128 0.46 -1.52 7.38
C ILE A 128 0.68 -2.89 6.75
N VAL A 129 0.94 -2.94 5.44
CA VAL A 129 1.25 -4.20 4.74
C VAL A 129 2.52 -4.83 5.31
N LYS A 130 3.57 -4.04 5.55
CA LYS A 130 4.81 -4.51 6.18
C LYS A 130 4.53 -5.12 7.55
N LEU A 131 3.88 -4.37 8.44
CA LEU A 131 3.53 -4.86 9.78
C LEU A 131 2.62 -6.09 9.75
N ALA A 132 1.65 -6.13 8.84
CA ALA A 132 0.75 -7.27 8.70
C ALA A 132 1.51 -8.52 8.26
N SER A 133 2.50 -8.38 7.37
CA SER A 133 3.36 -9.48 6.94
C SER A 133 4.20 -10.06 8.08
N ALA A 134 4.62 -9.22 9.03
CA ALA A 134 5.38 -9.60 10.22
C ALA A 134 4.49 -10.02 11.41
N SER A 135 3.16 -9.87 11.30
CA SER A 135 2.24 -10.21 12.38
C SER A 135 2.20 -11.72 12.60
N LYS A 136 2.28 -12.13 13.87
CA LYS A 136 2.10 -13.52 14.29
C LYS A 136 0.67 -14.03 14.04
N LYS A 137 -0.29 -13.14 13.80
CA LYS A 137 -1.68 -13.50 13.47
C LYS A 137 -1.88 -13.82 11.99
N LEU A 138 -0.94 -13.45 11.12
CA LEU A 138 -1.01 -13.82 9.71
C LEU A 138 -0.71 -15.32 9.57
N ALA A 139 -1.63 -16.07 8.98
CA ALA A 139 -1.50 -17.51 8.88
C ALA A 139 -0.27 -17.91 8.05
N PRO A 140 0.46 -18.99 8.40
CA PRO A 140 1.65 -19.43 7.70
C PRO A 140 1.48 -19.65 6.18
N GLY A 141 0.27 -20.00 5.72
CA GLY A 141 -0.02 -20.18 4.29
C GLY A 141 -0.28 -18.91 3.49
N VAL A 142 -0.42 -17.74 4.13
CA VAL A 142 -0.66 -16.49 3.40
C VAL A 142 0.63 -16.00 2.76
N HIS A 143 0.58 -15.83 1.43
CA HIS A 143 1.69 -15.35 0.62
C HIS A 143 1.21 -14.23 -0.32
N ILE A 144 2.04 -13.19 -0.45
CA ILE A 144 1.82 -12.05 -1.32
C ILE A 144 2.75 -12.20 -2.52
N ALA A 145 2.24 -12.68 -3.65
CA ALA A 145 3.04 -12.94 -4.85
C ALA A 145 3.70 -11.65 -5.37
N SER A 146 2.92 -10.56 -5.42
CA SER A 146 3.38 -9.27 -5.89
C SER A 146 2.74 -8.14 -5.09
N ALA A 147 3.54 -7.16 -4.69
CA ALA A 147 3.07 -5.95 -4.03
C ALA A 147 3.56 -4.71 -4.78
N VAL A 148 2.72 -3.67 -4.86
CA VAL A 148 3.07 -2.36 -5.37
C VAL A 148 2.95 -1.37 -4.24
N PHE A 149 4.04 -0.70 -3.90
CA PHE A 149 4.12 0.33 -2.89
C PHE A 149 4.29 1.67 -3.59
N LEU A 150 3.26 2.51 -3.52
CA LEU A 150 3.23 3.85 -4.07
C LEU A 150 3.57 4.84 -2.96
N ALA A 151 4.59 5.68 -3.16
CA ALA A 151 4.98 6.74 -2.23
C ALA A 151 5.18 6.25 -0.78
N CYS A 152 5.72 5.04 -0.59
CA CYS A 152 5.87 4.41 0.74
C CYS A 152 6.88 5.18 1.60
N PRO A 153 6.51 5.74 2.76
CA PRO A 153 7.49 6.32 3.67
C PRO A 153 8.30 5.20 4.34
N HIS A 154 9.61 5.17 4.07
CA HIS A 154 10.58 4.33 4.78
C HIS A 154 11.33 5.19 5.78
N PHE A 155 11.61 4.68 6.98
CA PHE A 155 12.36 5.43 7.97
C PHE A 155 12.96 4.53 9.03
N PHE A 156 14.01 5.03 9.66
CA PHE A 156 14.73 4.39 10.74
C PHE A 156 14.74 5.30 11.95
N THR A 157 14.58 4.71 13.13
CA THR A 157 14.81 5.39 14.39
C THR A 157 16.22 5.06 14.87
N PRO A 158 17.11 6.05 15.04
CA PRO A 158 18.39 5.80 15.67
C PRO A 158 18.15 5.30 17.09
N HIS A 159 18.77 4.18 17.47
CA HIS A 159 18.80 3.72 18.85
C HIS A 159 20.10 4.17 19.52
N ALA A 160 20.06 4.45 20.83
CA ALA A 160 21.22 4.92 21.60
C ALA A 160 22.37 3.90 21.72
N ILE A 161 22.21 2.70 21.15
CA ILE A 161 23.20 1.62 21.11
C ILE A 161 23.14 1.13 19.67
N GLU A 162 24.20 1.40 18.89
CA GLU A 162 24.63 1.07 17.50
C GLU A 162 23.75 0.30 16.49
N ASP A 163 22.58 -0.24 16.85
CA ASP A 163 21.65 -0.96 15.99
C ASP A 163 20.47 -0.08 15.56
N TYR A 164 20.26 0.05 14.25
CA TYR A 164 19.08 0.70 13.70
C TYR A 164 17.85 -0.19 13.89
N GLN A 165 16.78 0.31 14.53
CA GLN A 165 15.49 -0.40 14.56
C GLN A 165 14.62 0.01 13.37
N LEU A 166 14.11 -0.98 12.65
CA LEU A 166 13.06 -0.83 11.65
C LEU A 166 11.70 -0.70 12.37
N PRO A 167 11.04 0.46 12.34
CA PRO A 167 9.75 0.63 13.02
C PRO A 167 8.60 -0.11 12.33
N TYR A 168 8.77 -0.49 11.05
CA TYR A 168 7.81 -1.27 10.25
C TYR A 168 8.53 -2.45 9.61
N PRO A 169 8.87 -3.49 10.40
CA PRO A 169 9.53 -4.67 9.87
C PRO A 169 8.63 -5.31 8.81
N LEU A 170 9.22 -5.68 7.68
CA LEU A 170 8.61 -6.54 6.68
C LEU A 170 9.11 -7.97 6.92
N SER A 171 8.29 -8.96 6.62
CA SER A 171 8.67 -10.37 6.67
C SER A 171 8.98 -10.85 5.24
N PRO A 172 10.26 -10.88 4.78
CA PRO A 172 10.60 -11.08 3.37
C PRO A 172 10.06 -12.38 2.78
N GLN A 173 10.03 -13.45 3.57
CA GLN A 173 9.52 -14.77 3.18
C GLN A 173 8.02 -14.79 2.83
N ARG A 174 7.28 -13.71 3.12
CA ARG A 174 5.87 -13.56 2.76
C ARG A 174 5.65 -12.98 1.37
N PHE A 175 6.70 -12.50 0.70
CA PHE A 175 6.60 -11.80 -0.56
C PHE A 175 7.33 -12.53 -1.68
N GLY A 176 6.78 -12.48 -2.89
CA GLY A 176 7.50 -12.85 -4.11
C GLY A 176 8.32 -11.69 -4.66
N ARG A 177 7.67 -10.54 -4.87
CA ARG A 177 8.33 -9.31 -5.36
C ARG A 177 7.56 -8.05 -4.96
N ILE A 178 8.27 -6.93 -4.89
CA ILE A 178 7.72 -5.63 -4.50
C ILE A 178 8.17 -4.57 -5.52
N LEU A 179 7.23 -3.89 -6.17
CA LEU A 179 7.50 -2.68 -6.93
C LEU A 179 7.35 -1.48 -5.99
N ASN A 180 8.42 -0.73 -5.75
CA ASN A 180 8.37 0.52 -5.01
C ASN A 180 8.47 1.69 -5.98
N VAL A 181 7.38 2.44 -6.09
CA VAL A 181 7.25 3.63 -6.93
C VAL A 181 7.35 4.86 -6.03
N TYR A 182 8.28 5.75 -6.35
CA TYR A 182 8.53 6.96 -5.56
C TYR A 182 8.90 8.14 -6.45
N SER A 183 8.89 9.35 -5.88
CA SER A 183 9.47 10.53 -6.52
C SER A 183 10.42 11.26 -5.57
N ARG A 184 11.46 11.90 -6.12
CA ARG A 184 12.31 12.82 -5.34
C ARG A 184 11.57 14.09 -4.93
N HIS A 185 10.57 14.50 -5.71
CA HIS A 185 9.77 15.70 -5.46
C HIS A 185 8.69 15.47 -4.40
N ASP A 186 8.36 14.22 -4.07
CA ASP A 186 7.43 13.90 -2.98
C ASP A 186 8.08 14.19 -1.63
N SER A 187 7.71 15.30 -1.00
CA SER A 187 8.15 15.64 0.35
C SER A 187 7.27 15.03 1.42
N VAL A 188 6.06 14.57 1.11
CA VAL A 188 5.16 13.88 2.06
C VAL A 188 5.76 12.55 2.50
N GLN A 189 6.39 11.81 1.58
CA GLN A 189 7.12 10.56 1.88
C GLN A 189 8.24 10.77 2.92
N ALA A 190 8.86 11.96 2.96
CA ALA A 190 9.94 12.30 3.88
C ALA A 190 9.46 13.01 5.15
N THR A 191 8.57 14.01 5.03
CA THR A 191 8.07 14.84 6.12
C THR A 191 7.14 14.05 7.05
N LEU A 192 6.32 13.12 6.55
CA LEU A 192 5.47 12.29 7.42
C LEU A 192 6.26 11.32 8.29
N ALA A 193 7.48 10.94 7.89
CA ALA A 193 8.37 10.18 8.77
C ALA A 193 8.75 10.99 10.03
N SER A 194 8.87 12.31 9.92
CA SER A 194 9.24 13.20 11.03
C SER A 194 8.11 13.43 12.04
N HIS A 195 6.84 13.33 11.64
CA HIS A 195 5.67 13.54 12.51
C HIS A 195 5.36 12.34 13.43
N LEU A 196 6.18 11.29 13.40
CA LEU A 196 6.01 10.04 14.13
C LEU A 196 6.58 10.03 15.55
N SER A 197 7.40 11.01 15.90
CA SER A 197 7.98 11.14 17.24
C SER A 197 6.94 11.48 18.32
N GLY A 198 5.76 11.96 17.95
CA GLY A 198 4.86 12.63 18.89
C GLY A 198 4.12 11.77 19.92
N GLN A 199 3.93 10.44 19.75
CA GLN A 199 3.03 9.68 20.67
C GLN A 199 3.36 8.21 20.96
N MET A 200 4.45 7.62 20.45
CA MET A 200 4.86 6.25 20.85
C MET A 200 5.94 6.21 21.92
N PHE A 201 6.61 7.33 22.20
CA PHE A 201 7.67 7.39 23.18
C PHE A 201 7.37 8.45 24.24
N ALA A 202 6.77 8.04 25.35
CA ALA A 202 6.73 8.81 26.59
C ALA A 202 8.11 8.83 27.29
N THR A 203 9.19 8.88 26.52
CA THR A 203 10.55 9.06 27.03
C THR A 203 11.18 10.19 26.24
N ALA A 204 11.62 11.22 26.96
CA ALA A 204 12.30 12.42 26.48
C ALA A 204 13.55 12.17 25.58
N ILE A 205 13.88 10.91 25.30
CA ILE A 205 14.99 10.45 24.45
C ILE A 205 14.58 10.39 22.97
N ALA A 206 13.29 10.14 22.65
CA ALA A 206 12.82 10.11 21.26
C ALA A 206 12.71 11.50 20.61
N GLU A 207 12.60 12.56 21.41
CA GLU A 207 12.71 13.94 20.94
C GLU A 207 14.16 14.33 20.56
N MET A 208 15.16 13.58 21.05
CA MET A 208 16.58 13.83 20.73
C MET A 208 17.05 13.20 19.41
N LEU A 209 16.32 12.22 18.85
CA LEU A 209 16.75 11.47 17.66
C LEU A 209 15.64 11.50 16.60
N SER A 210 15.72 12.48 15.70
CA SER A 210 14.78 12.58 14.57
C SER A 210 14.90 11.35 13.68
N PRO A 211 13.78 10.70 13.29
CA PRO A 211 13.82 9.56 12.38
C PRO A 211 14.38 10.00 11.02
N THR A 212 15.27 9.18 10.44
CA THR A 212 15.81 9.43 9.11
C THR A 212 14.89 8.80 8.07
N ALA A 213 14.33 9.61 7.18
CA ALA A 213 13.45 9.17 6.11
C ALA A 213 14.24 8.70 4.87
N PHE A 214 13.71 7.69 4.19
CA PHE A 214 14.23 7.12 2.96
C PHE A 214 13.08 6.90 1.96
N ARG A 215 13.43 6.95 0.67
CA ARG A 215 12.48 6.65 -0.42
C ARG A 215 12.48 5.19 -0.85
N VAL A 216 13.50 4.45 -0.40
CA VAL A 216 13.74 3.04 -0.68
C VAL A 216 13.96 2.33 0.65
N ASP A 217 13.49 1.09 0.74
CA ASP A 217 13.73 0.26 1.91
C ASP A 217 15.21 -0.01 2.11
N GLN A 218 15.73 0.26 3.31
CA GLN A 218 17.12 -0.05 3.64
C GLN A 218 17.26 -1.36 4.42
N ASP A 219 16.18 -2.12 4.63
CA ASP A 219 16.27 -3.46 5.20
C ASP A 219 17.06 -4.40 4.27
N PRO A 220 18.28 -4.83 4.65
CA PRO A 220 19.10 -5.67 3.80
C PRO A 220 18.47 -7.04 3.55
N ALA A 221 17.64 -7.54 4.48
CA ALA A 221 16.97 -8.83 4.34
C ALA A 221 15.85 -8.77 3.29
N ALA A 222 15.24 -7.60 3.06
CA ALA A 222 14.16 -7.43 2.10
C ALA A 222 14.61 -6.86 0.75
N ARG A 223 15.80 -6.25 0.67
CA ARG A 223 16.27 -5.50 -0.52
C ARG A 223 16.13 -6.23 -1.85
N HIS A 224 16.38 -7.54 -1.86
CA HIS A 224 16.30 -8.38 -3.06
C HIS A 224 14.89 -8.51 -3.64
N LEU A 225 13.85 -8.22 -2.85
CA LEU A 225 12.45 -8.25 -3.30
C LEU A 225 12.06 -7.00 -4.07
N TYR A 226 12.78 -5.89 -3.88
CA TYR A 226 12.36 -4.57 -4.35
C TYR A 226 12.89 -4.26 -5.76
N GLU A 227 11.96 -3.99 -6.67
CA GLU A 227 12.20 -3.20 -7.88
C GLU A 227 11.85 -1.74 -7.55
N ASN A 228 12.85 -0.86 -7.51
CA ASN A 228 12.66 0.54 -7.15
C ASN A 228 12.61 1.42 -8.40
N VAL A 229 11.53 2.17 -8.56
CA VAL A 229 11.28 3.04 -9.71
C VAL A 229 11.05 4.46 -9.24
N GLU A 230 11.94 5.36 -9.67
CA GLU A 230 11.78 6.80 -9.50
C GLU A 230 10.95 7.34 -10.66
N LEU A 231 9.89 8.09 -10.34
CA LEU A 231 9.08 8.78 -11.33
C LEU A 231 9.35 10.28 -11.32
N ALA A 232 9.55 10.80 -12.53
CA ALA A 232 9.55 12.23 -12.78
C ALA A 232 8.12 12.76 -12.71
N VAL A 233 7.94 13.91 -12.06
CA VAL A 233 6.69 14.68 -12.07
C VAL A 233 6.91 15.93 -12.92
N ALA A 234 5.83 16.52 -13.42
CA ALA A 234 5.88 17.77 -14.16
C ALA A 234 6.55 18.88 -13.33
N ALA A 235 7.25 19.80 -14.01
CA ALA A 235 8.05 20.84 -13.35
C ALA A 235 7.23 21.85 -12.54
N ASP A 236 5.94 21.96 -12.84
CA ASP A 236 4.96 22.80 -12.15
C ASP A 236 4.25 22.08 -10.99
N CYS A 237 4.55 20.79 -10.77
CA CYS A 237 3.99 20.01 -9.67
C CYS A 237 4.64 20.40 -8.33
N SER A 238 3.83 20.81 -7.36
CA SER A 238 4.31 21.04 -5.99
C SER A 238 4.73 19.74 -5.31
N GLU A 239 5.49 19.85 -4.21
CA GLU A 239 5.98 18.67 -3.50
C GLU A 239 4.86 17.81 -2.87
N GLN A 240 3.73 18.44 -2.50
CA GLN A 240 2.56 17.69 -2.01
C GLN A 240 1.79 17.05 -3.16
N GLU A 241 1.65 17.74 -4.29
CA GLU A 241 1.01 17.17 -5.49
C GLU A 241 1.82 15.99 -6.02
N ALA A 242 3.15 16.05 -5.94
CA ALA A 242 4.02 14.93 -6.30
C ALA A 242 3.68 13.64 -5.55
N HIS A 243 3.16 13.73 -4.32
CA HIS A 243 2.65 12.57 -3.57
C HIS A 243 1.34 12.04 -4.16
N THR A 244 0.40 12.94 -4.46
CA THR A 244 -0.92 12.59 -4.99
C THR A 244 -0.81 11.99 -6.38
N VAL A 245 0.00 12.55 -7.28
CA VAL A 245 0.09 12.05 -8.66
C VAL A 245 0.70 10.63 -8.76
N MET A 246 1.29 10.10 -7.67
CA MET A 246 1.75 8.70 -7.60
C MET A 246 0.60 7.68 -7.66
N HIS A 247 -0.63 8.14 -7.47
CA HIS A 247 -1.84 7.35 -7.72
C HIS A 247 -2.67 7.89 -8.88
N GLY A 248 -2.03 8.46 -9.90
CA GLY A 248 -2.64 8.91 -11.15
C GLY A 248 -2.77 7.81 -12.21
N ALA A 249 -3.66 8.01 -13.18
CA ALA A 249 -3.90 7.06 -14.27
C ALA A 249 -2.66 6.79 -15.13
N THR A 250 -1.75 7.76 -15.28
CA THR A 250 -0.47 7.58 -15.99
C THR A 250 0.34 6.42 -15.42
N ILE A 251 0.27 6.20 -14.11
CA ILE A 251 0.98 5.13 -13.41
C ILE A 251 0.15 3.86 -13.35
N GLY A 252 -1.18 3.99 -13.26
CA GLY A 252 -2.09 2.86 -13.08
C GLY A 252 -1.91 1.77 -14.15
N GLY A 253 -1.88 2.14 -15.42
CA GLY A 253 -1.68 1.20 -16.54
C GLY A 253 -0.41 0.35 -16.40
N PRO A 254 0.78 0.96 -16.33
CA PRO A 254 2.03 0.25 -16.07
C PRO A 254 2.00 -0.62 -14.80
N VAL A 255 1.40 -0.14 -13.72
CA VAL A 255 1.27 -0.89 -12.46
C VAL A 255 0.42 -2.15 -12.64
N GLY A 256 -0.71 -2.04 -13.36
CA GLY A 256 -1.57 -3.17 -13.67
C GLY A 256 -0.85 -4.21 -14.53
N ALA A 257 -0.17 -3.76 -15.58
CA ALA A 257 0.59 -4.64 -16.45
C ALA A 257 1.75 -5.33 -15.70
N TRP A 258 2.42 -4.62 -14.79
CA TRP A 258 3.42 -5.23 -13.92
C TRP A 258 2.80 -6.27 -12.99
N LEU A 259 1.71 -5.97 -12.30
CA LEU A 259 1.08 -6.89 -11.33
C LEU A 259 0.69 -8.25 -11.93
N ASP A 260 0.23 -8.26 -13.18
CA ASP A 260 -0.25 -9.45 -13.87
C ASP A 260 0.75 -10.05 -14.88
N SER A 261 1.98 -9.53 -14.91
CA SER A 261 3.09 -10.09 -15.69
C SER A 261 4.22 -10.58 -14.79
N ASN A 262 5.14 -11.38 -15.36
CA ASN A 262 6.42 -11.71 -14.70
C ASN A 262 7.55 -10.77 -15.15
N CYS A 263 7.22 -9.69 -15.85
CA CYS A 263 8.17 -8.71 -16.35
C CYS A 263 8.66 -7.78 -15.23
N THR A 264 9.83 -7.19 -15.45
CA THR A 264 10.28 -5.99 -14.75
C THR A 264 9.45 -4.77 -15.18
N PHE A 265 9.40 -3.74 -14.36
CA PHE A 265 8.71 -2.49 -14.69
C PHE A 265 9.33 -1.82 -15.92
N THR A 266 10.64 -1.94 -16.09
CA THR A 266 11.33 -1.43 -17.30
C THR A 266 10.85 -2.15 -18.56
N GLU A 267 10.64 -3.46 -18.52
CA GLU A 267 10.09 -4.22 -19.65
C GLU A 267 8.63 -3.83 -19.95
N VAL A 268 7.82 -3.60 -18.91
CA VAL A 268 6.45 -3.08 -19.06
C VAL A 268 6.46 -1.71 -19.74
N LEU A 269 7.34 -0.80 -19.34
CA LEU A 269 7.45 0.51 -20.01
C LEU A 269 7.90 0.39 -21.46
N ARG A 270 8.72 -0.59 -21.82
CA ARG A 270 9.11 -0.84 -23.21
C ARG A 270 7.95 -1.36 -24.06
N SER A 271 7.10 -2.22 -23.51
CA SER A 271 5.97 -2.78 -24.26
C SER A 271 4.80 -1.80 -24.41
N HIS A 272 4.62 -0.86 -23.48
CA HIS A 272 3.45 0.04 -23.46
C HIS A 272 3.76 1.54 -23.66
N HIS A 273 5.00 1.99 -23.39
CA HIS A 273 5.34 3.42 -23.29
C HIS A 273 6.66 3.81 -23.96
N SER A 274 7.03 3.17 -25.07
CA SER A 274 8.28 3.46 -25.80
C SER A 274 9.56 3.37 -24.94
N GLY A 275 9.50 2.71 -23.78
CA GLY A 275 10.61 2.49 -22.87
C GLY A 275 10.77 3.51 -21.74
N VAL A 276 10.05 4.64 -21.74
CA VAL A 276 10.16 5.69 -20.72
C VAL A 276 8.79 6.27 -20.41
N LEU A 277 8.44 6.35 -19.13
CA LEU A 277 7.22 7.07 -18.71
C LEU A 277 7.48 8.58 -18.83
N PRO A 278 6.61 9.36 -19.50
CA PRO A 278 6.72 10.81 -19.48
C PRO A 278 6.58 11.34 -18.03
N PRO A 279 7.07 12.56 -17.75
CA PRO A 279 6.80 13.19 -16.46
C PRO A 279 5.30 13.21 -16.16
N ILE A 280 4.92 12.78 -14.96
CA ILE A 280 3.51 12.67 -14.59
C ILE A 280 2.92 14.09 -14.51
N PRO A 281 1.81 14.37 -15.20
CA PRO A 281 1.17 15.69 -15.16
C PRO A 281 0.77 16.07 -13.74
N ALA A 282 0.90 17.35 -13.39
CA ALA A 282 0.51 17.85 -12.07
C ALA A 282 -0.96 17.54 -11.74
N GLN A 283 -1.84 17.42 -12.74
CA GLN A 283 -3.28 17.19 -12.59
C GLN A 283 -3.68 15.70 -12.57
N ASP A 284 -2.73 14.78 -12.64
CA ASP A 284 -3.01 13.34 -12.67
C ASP A 284 -3.26 12.79 -11.25
N TYR A 285 -4.31 13.27 -10.59
CA TYR A 285 -4.62 12.92 -9.20
C TYR A 285 -5.43 11.62 -9.04
N GLY A 286 -5.63 10.88 -10.13
CA GLY A 286 -6.32 9.57 -10.10
C GLY A 286 -7.84 9.63 -9.91
N ALA A 287 -8.45 10.82 -9.95
CA ALA A 287 -9.90 11.06 -10.01
C ALA A 287 -10.21 12.50 -10.45
#